data_AF-A0A855XCY5-F1
#
_entry.id   AF-A0A855XCY5-F1
#
_cell.length_a   1.000
_cell.length_b   1.000
_cell.length_c   1.000
_cell.angle_alpha   90.00
_cell.angle_beta   90.00
_cell.angle_gamma   90.00
#
_symmetry.space_group_name_H-M   'P 1'
#
loop_
_entity.id
_entity.type
_entity.pdbx_description
1 polymer ?
#
loop_
_entity_poly.entity_id
_entity_poly.type
_entity_poly.pdbx_seq_one_letter_code
_entity_poly.pdbx_strand_id
1 'polypeptide(L)'
;MTDKQHRPLTYLLVLWYSYIFAATYVLYGAVSLILAVLDRNYTDLMTPLVMLMIGIVLVVAALGFRDLKAWGWYSLVVVHGLVILRAIFSLAQIDSVVLAILSLAALVCLFVPPTRLYLFGER
;
A
#
# COMPACT_ATOMS: atom_id res chain seq x y z
N MET A 1 -15.59 -6.14 30.38
CA MET A 1 -15.31 -6.57 29.00
C MET A 1 -14.90 -5.33 28.23
N THR A 2 -13.61 -5.20 27.98
CA THR A 2 -12.94 -3.96 27.55
C THR A 2 -13.16 -3.68 26.07
N ASP A 3 -13.40 -2.41 25.77
CA ASP A 3 -13.73 -1.72 24.50
C ASP A 3 -12.71 -1.86 23.35
N LYS A 4 -11.98 -2.98 23.28
CA LYS A 4 -10.93 -3.28 22.28
C LYS A 4 -11.40 -4.23 21.17
N GLN A 5 -12.67 -4.66 21.18
CA GLN A 5 -13.14 -5.71 20.28
C GLN A 5 -13.62 -5.21 18.91
N HIS A 6 -13.98 -3.93 18.76
CA HIS A 6 -14.49 -3.41 17.50
C HIS A 6 -13.46 -2.52 16.80
N ARG A 7 -12.71 -3.10 15.87
CA ARG A 7 -11.88 -2.32 14.94
C ARG A 7 -12.79 -1.47 14.07
N PRO A 8 -12.56 -0.15 13.94
CA PRO A 8 -13.40 0.68 13.10
C PRO A 8 -13.32 0.21 11.64
N LEU A 9 -14.45 0.24 10.94
CA LEU A 9 -14.53 -0.22 9.54
C LEU A 9 -13.52 0.52 8.66
N THR A 10 -13.30 1.81 8.89
CA THR A 10 -12.32 2.63 8.17
C THR A 10 -10.89 2.10 8.32
N TYR A 11 -10.52 1.61 9.51
CA TYR A 11 -9.21 0.99 9.75
C TYR A 11 -9.08 -0.34 9.02
N LEU A 12 -10.11 -1.19 9.09
CA LEU A 12 -10.12 -2.49 8.41
C LEU A 12 -10.04 -2.34 6.89
N LEU A 13 -10.77 -1.37 6.32
CA LEU A 13 -10.74 -1.08 4.89
C LEU A 13 -9.34 -0.68 4.44
N VAL A 14 -8.68 0.24 5.15
CA VAL A 14 -7.31 0.63 4.83
C VAL A 14 -6.36 -0.54 4.97
N LEU A 15 -6.46 -1.31 6.06
CA LEU A 15 -5.58 -2.45 6.30
C LEU A 15 -5.65 -3.48 5.17
N TRP A 16 -6.87 -3.89 4.78
CA TRP A 16 -7.07 -4.83 3.69
C TRP A 16 -6.64 -4.27 2.35
N TYR A 17 -6.96 -3.00 2.08
CA TYR A 17 -6.50 -2.33 0.88
C TYR A 17 -4.97 -2.29 0.80
N SER A 18 -4.27 -1.96 1.89
CA SER A 18 -2.80 -1.97 1.94
C SER A 18 -2.21 -3.34 1.66
N TYR A 19 -2.84 -4.43 2.12
CA TYR A 19 -2.40 -5.79 1.78
C TYR A 19 -2.61 -6.11 0.30
N ILE A 20 -3.78 -5.80 -0.26
CA ILE A 20 -4.05 -6.03 -1.68
C ILE A 20 -3.08 -5.20 -2.53
N PHE A 21 -2.87 -3.94 -2.18
CA PHE A 21 -1.94 -3.04 -2.86
C PHE A 21 -0.49 -3.52 -2.76
N ALA A 22 -0.04 -4.03 -1.61
CA ALA A 22 1.30 -4.61 -1.51
C ALA A 22 1.42 -5.92 -2.31
N ALA A 23 0.39 -6.76 -2.26
CA ALA A 23 0.35 -8.05 -2.95
C ALA A 23 0.43 -7.88 -4.47
N THR A 24 -0.17 -6.85 -5.07
CA THR A 24 -0.07 -6.62 -6.52
C THR A 24 1.37 -6.34 -6.95
N TYR A 25 2.14 -5.56 -6.18
CA TYR A 25 3.56 -5.28 -6.47
C TYR A 25 4.43 -6.53 -6.29
N VAL A 26 4.19 -7.30 -5.23
CA VAL A 26 4.91 -8.56 -5.00
C VAL A 26 4.61 -9.56 -6.11
N LEU A 27 3.33 -9.74 -6.47
CA LEU A 27 2.90 -10.65 -7.53
C LEU A 27 3.48 -10.23 -8.88
N TYR A 28 3.37 -8.96 -9.24
CA TYR A 28 3.93 -8.43 -10.48
C TYR A 28 5.44 -8.68 -10.54
N GLY A 29 6.19 -8.25 -9.51
CA GLY A 29 7.64 -8.41 -9.48
C GLY A 29 8.09 -9.88 -9.51
N ALA A 30 7.45 -10.75 -8.72
CA ALA A 30 7.78 -12.17 -8.66
C ALA A 30 7.47 -12.90 -9.98
N VAL A 31 6.27 -12.71 -10.53
CA VAL A 31 5.85 -13.36 -11.77
C VAL A 31 6.71 -12.89 -12.94
N SER A 32 6.91 -11.57 -13.08
CA SER A 32 7.74 -11.02 -14.16
C SER A 32 9.20 -11.47 -14.06
N LEU A 33 9.74 -11.65 -12.85
CA LEU A 33 11.09 -12.18 -12.67
C LEU A 33 11.19 -13.66 -13.08
N ILE A 34 10.20 -14.49 -12.72
CA ILE A 34 10.14 -15.89 -13.16
C ILE A 34 10.06 -15.98 -14.68
N LEU A 35 9.22 -15.17 -15.32
CA LEU A 35 9.08 -15.13 -16.77
C LEU A 35 10.37 -14.68 -17.46
N ALA A 36 11.02 -13.64 -16.95
CA ALA A 36 12.28 -13.15 -17.51
C ALA A 36 13.39 -14.21 -17.46
N VAL A 37 13.46 -15.00 -16.38
CA VAL A 37 14.39 -16.13 -16.26
C VAL A 37 14.03 -17.26 -17.23
N LEU A 38 12.74 -17.61 -17.35
CA LEU A 38 12.27 -18.66 -18.25
C LEU A 38 12.56 -18.33 -19.72
N ASP A 39 12.36 -17.07 -20.10
CA ASP A 39 12.60 -16.56 -21.46
C ASP A 39 14.09 -16.27 -21.74
N ARG A 40 14.96 -16.42 -20.73
CA ARG A 40 16.39 -16.06 -20.78
C ARG A 40 16.63 -14.58 -21.15
N ASN A 41 15.65 -13.74 -20.89
CA ASN A 41 15.72 -12.31 -21.22
C ASN A 41 16.24 -11.50 -20.02
N TYR A 42 17.55 -11.52 -19.84
CA TYR A 42 18.19 -10.92 -18.66
C TYR A 42 18.39 -9.40 -18.74
N THR A 43 18.07 -8.77 -19.88
CA THR A 43 18.29 -7.34 -20.10
C THR A 43 17.33 -6.46 -19.31
N ASP A 44 16.18 -7.00 -18.87
CA ASP A 44 15.14 -6.27 -18.13
C ASP A 44 14.80 -6.92 -16.78
N LEU A 45 15.79 -7.49 -16.09
CA LEU A 45 15.58 -8.02 -14.72
C LEU A 45 15.46 -6.94 -13.65
N MET A 46 15.96 -5.73 -13.92
CA MET A 46 15.99 -4.65 -12.93
C MET A 46 14.58 -4.16 -12.58
N THR A 47 13.72 -3.98 -13.59
CA THR A 47 12.35 -3.53 -13.41
C THR A 47 11.53 -4.43 -12.46
N PRO A 48 11.41 -5.75 -12.71
CA PRO A 48 10.66 -6.64 -11.83
C PRO A 48 11.31 -6.80 -10.45
N LEU A 49 12.65 -6.76 -10.36
CA LEU A 49 13.36 -6.82 -9.08
C LEU A 49 13.04 -5.60 -8.21
N VAL A 50 13.06 -4.39 -8.77
CA VAL A 50 12.68 -3.17 -8.06
C VAL A 50 11.23 -3.21 -7.60
N MET A 51 10.32 -3.67 -8.46
CA MET A 51 8.90 -3.79 -8.10
C MET A 51 8.68 -4.80 -6.97
N LEU A 52 9.41 -5.92 -6.98
CA LEU A 52 9.37 -6.90 -5.90
C LEU A 52 9.88 -6.31 -4.58
N MET A 53 11.01 -5.60 -4.60
CA MET A 53 11.56 -4.93 -3.42
C MET A 53 10.59 -3.89 -2.85
N ILE A 54 9.99 -3.07 -3.72
CA ILE A 54 8.94 -2.12 -3.32
C ILE A 54 7.77 -2.86 -2.68
N GLY A 55 7.28 -3.95 -3.31
CA GLY A 55 6.20 -4.77 -2.77
C GLY A 55 6.50 -5.30 -1.36
N ILE A 56 7.72 -5.78 -1.11
CA ILE A 56 8.14 -6.24 0.21
C ILE A 56 8.11 -5.09 1.24
N VAL A 57 8.63 -3.91 0.87
CA VAL A 57 8.58 -2.73 1.75
C VAL A 57 7.13 -2.33 2.06
N LEU A 58 6.22 -2.42 1.07
CA LEU A 58 4.79 -2.16 1.26
C LEU A 58 4.14 -3.18 2.21
N VAL A 59 4.51 -4.46 2.13
CA VAL A 59 4.05 -5.47 3.08
C VAL A 59 4.52 -5.13 4.50
N VAL A 60 5.77 -4.70 4.67
CA VAL A 60 6.30 -4.28 5.98
C VAL A 60 5.53 -3.06 6.51
N ALA A 61 5.22 -2.07 5.67
CA ALA A 61 4.39 -0.94 6.04
C ALA A 61 2.98 -1.36 6.49
N ALA A 62 2.34 -2.28 5.76
CA ALA A 62 1.02 -2.81 6.09
C ALA A 62 1.04 -3.59 7.42
N LEU A 63 2.10 -4.37 7.69
CA LEU A 63 2.29 -5.05 8.98
C LEU A 63 2.50 -4.07 10.13
N GLY A 64 3.31 -3.03 9.92
CA GLY A 64 3.49 -1.95 10.90
C GLY A 64 2.17 -1.27 11.23
N PHE A 65 1.33 -1.02 10.22
CA PHE A 65 -0.01 -0.46 10.41
C PHE A 65 -0.92 -1.43 11.17
N ARG A 66 -0.92 -2.72 10.82
CA ARG A 66 -1.68 -3.78 11.51
C ARG A 66 -1.39 -3.81 13.01
N ASP A 67 -0.12 -3.68 13.36
CA ASP A 67 0.39 -3.78 14.72
C ASP A 67 0.33 -2.41 15.46
N LEU A 68 -0.46 -1.46 14.92
CA LEU A 68 -0.73 -0.13 15.47
C LEU A 68 0.53 0.71 15.71
N LYS A 69 1.57 0.49 14.89
CA LYS A 69 2.80 1.27 14.99
C LYS A 69 2.62 2.58 14.22
N ALA A 70 3.00 3.68 14.86
CA ALA A 70 2.95 5.02 14.25
C ALA A 70 3.73 5.08 12.93
N TRP A 71 4.89 4.44 12.83
CA TRP A 71 5.67 4.38 11.60
C TRP A 71 4.92 3.71 10.44
N GLY A 72 4.09 2.70 10.70
CA GLY A 72 3.26 2.06 9.68
C GLY A 72 2.23 3.01 9.09
N TRP A 73 1.59 3.83 9.95
CA TRP A 73 0.69 4.89 9.48
C TRP A 73 1.44 5.92 8.62
N TYR A 74 2.60 6.42 9.07
CA TYR A 74 3.40 7.37 8.28
C TYR A 74 3.83 6.77 6.94
N SER A 75 4.25 5.51 6.91
CA SER A 75 4.63 4.82 5.68
C SER A 75 3.47 4.76 4.68
N LEU A 76 2.26 4.39 5.12
CA LEU A 76 1.09 4.34 4.23
C LEU A 76 0.69 5.72 3.72
N VAL A 77 0.77 6.76 4.56
CA VAL A 77 0.53 8.15 4.13
C VAL A 77 1.51 8.58 3.05
N VAL A 78 2.80 8.32 3.25
CA VAL A 78 3.86 8.66 2.28
C VAL A 78 3.65 7.90 0.97
N VAL A 79 3.41 6.58 1.04
CA VAL A 79 3.19 5.74 -0.15
C VAL A 79 2.01 6.23 -0.97
N HIS A 80 0.83 6.39 -0.36
CA HIS A 80 -0.35 6.85 -1.09
C HIS A 80 -0.21 8.28 -1.58
N GLY A 81 0.47 9.15 -0.82
CA GLY A 81 0.85 10.50 -1.28
C GLY A 81 1.71 10.47 -2.55
N LEU A 82 2.73 9.60 -2.61
CA LEU A 82 3.58 9.43 -3.79
C LEU A 82 2.81 8.86 -4.99
N VAL A 83 1.88 7.91 -4.77
CA VAL A 83 1.04 7.36 -5.84
C VAL A 83 0.16 8.44 -6.45
N ILE A 84 -0.49 9.26 -5.61
CA ILE A 84 -1.32 10.38 -6.07
C ILE A 84 -0.46 11.40 -6.83
N LEU A 85 0.71 11.76 -6.28
CA LEU A 85 1.62 12.71 -6.92
C LEU A 85 2.06 12.21 -8.30
N ARG A 86 2.45 10.93 -8.42
CA ARG A 86 2.79 10.31 -9.71
C ARG A 86 1.63 10.37 -10.69
N ALA A 87 0.42 10.06 -10.23
CA ALA A 87 -0.76 10.01 -11.09
C ALA A 87 -1.13 11.38 -11.68
N ILE A 88 -0.87 12.48 -10.96
CA ILE A 88 -1.09 13.85 -11.46
C ILE A 88 -0.25 14.12 -12.72
N PHE A 89 0.96 13.57 -12.80
CA PHE A 89 1.82 13.69 -14.00
C PHE A 89 1.46 12.70 -15.11
N SER A 90 0.49 11.80 -14.89
CA SER A 90 0.15 10.70 -15.79
C SER A 90 -1.37 10.57 -16.02
N LEU A 91 -2.11 11.68 -15.99
CA LEU A 91 -3.57 11.69 -16.11
C LEU A 91 -4.09 11.14 -17.46
N ALA A 92 -3.25 11.07 -18.48
CA ALA A 92 -3.59 10.46 -19.77
C ALA A 92 -3.75 8.93 -19.69
N GLN A 93 -3.22 8.29 -18.64
CA GLN A 93 -3.30 6.84 -18.44
C GLN A 93 -4.43 6.51 -17.46
N ILE A 94 -5.42 5.75 -17.93
CA ILE A 94 -6.60 5.36 -17.12
C ILE A 94 -6.17 4.63 -15.84
N ASP A 95 -5.17 3.76 -15.93
CA ASP A 95 -4.65 3.00 -14.78
C ASP A 95 -4.11 3.92 -13.68
N SER A 96 -3.40 4.99 -14.07
CA SER A 96 -2.88 6.00 -13.14
C SER A 96 -4.02 6.73 -12.42
N VAL A 97 -5.10 7.05 -13.14
CA VAL A 97 -6.29 7.72 -12.55
C VAL A 97 -7.00 6.80 -11.55
N VAL A 98 -7.22 5.53 -11.90
CA VAL A 98 -7.86 4.55 -11.01
C VAL A 98 -7.03 4.37 -9.73
N LEU A 99 -5.71 4.21 -9.87
CA LEU A 99 -4.81 4.08 -8.72
C LEU A 99 -4.79 5.34 -7.83
N ALA A 100 -4.91 6.54 -8.43
CA ALA A 100 -5.00 7.78 -7.69
C ALA A 100 -6.28 7.85 -6.85
N ILE A 101 -7.43 7.50 -7.43
CA ILE A 101 -8.72 7.51 -6.73
C ILE A 101 -8.71 6.54 -5.55
N LEU A 102 -8.21 5.31 -5.78
CA LEU A 102 -8.10 4.31 -4.72
C LEU A 102 -7.13 4.76 -3.61
N SER A 103 -5.99 5.33 -3.98
CA SER A 103 -5.01 5.86 -3.03
C SER A 103 -5.56 7.05 -2.25
N LEU A 104 -6.33 7.92 -2.90
CA LEU A 104 -6.99 9.05 -2.25
C LEU A 104 -8.04 8.57 -1.24
N ALA A 105 -8.86 7.59 -1.61
CA ALA A 105 -9.83 7.00 -0.70
C ALA A 105 -9.16 6.39 0.54
N ALA A 106 -8.07 5.64 0.35
CA ALA A 106 -7.29 5.08 1.45
C ALA A 106 -6.67 6.17 2.33
N LEU A 107 -6.15 7.23 1.72
CA LEU A 107 -5.59 8.38 2.44
C LEU A 107 -6.66 9.06 3.28
N VAL A 108 -7.84 9.33 2.71
CA VAL A 108 -8.97 9.89 3.46
C VAL A 108 -9.29 8.99 4.66
N CYS A 109 -9.44 7.67 4.45
CA CYS A 109 -9.69 6.71 5.52
C CYS A 109 -8.61 6.69 6.62
N LEU A 110 -7.34 6.95 6.28
CA LEU A 110 -6.24 7.09 7.26
C LEU A 110 -6.37 8.32 8.14
N PHE A 111 -6.98 9.40 7.63
CA PHE A 111 -7.15 10.67 8.36
C PHE A 111 -8.49 10.80 9.08
N VAL A 112 -9.50 9.97 8.76
CA VAL A 112 -10.82 10.05 9.43
C VAL A 112 -10.67 9.78 10.94
N PRO A 113 -11.39 10.51 11.81
CA PRO A 113 -11.23 10.43 13.27
C PRO A 113 -11.26 9.03 13.89
N PRO A 114 -12.15 8.09 13.50
CA PRO A 114 -12.17 6.75 14.07
C PRO A 114 -10.86 5.99 13.87
N THR A 115 -10.24 6.11 12.69
CA THR A 115 -8.94 5.47 12.41
C THR A 115 -7.83 6.11 13.24
N ARG A 116 -7.80 7.45 13.34
CA ARG A 116 -6.76 8.15 14.11
C ARG A 116 -6.88 7.90 15.61
N LEU A 117 -8.10 7.94 16.16
CA LEU A 117 -8.35 7.66 17.57
C LEU A 117 -8.02 6.21 17.91
N TYR A 118 -8.35 5.27 17.02
CA TYR A 118 -8.00 3.87 17.22
C TYR A 118 -6.48 3.62 17.18
N LEU A 119 -5.73 4.38 16.37
CA LEU A 119 -4.28 4.20 16.21
C LEU A 119 -3.43 4.99 17.23
N PHE A 120 -3.92 6.14 17.70
CA PHE A 120 -3.16 7.08 18.55
C PHE A 120 -3.86 7.45 19.87
N GLY A 121 -5.14 7.13 20.05
CA GLY A 121 -5.98 7.62 21.16
C GLY A 121 -5.82 6.88 22.49
N GLU A 122 -5.02 5.81 22.56
CA GLU A 122 -4.68 5.13 23.82
C GLU A 122 -3.27 5.47 24.33
N ARG A 123 -2.84 6.73 24.20
CA ARG A 123 -1.64 7.24 24.89
C ARG A 123 -1.99 8.29 25.91
#